data_AF-A0A177Y2P6-F1
#
_entry.id   AF-A0A177Y2P6-F1
#
_cell.length_a   1.000
_cell.length_b   1.000
_cell.length_c   1.000
_cell.angle_alpha   90.00
_cell.angle_beta   90.00
_cell.angle_gamma   90.00
#
_symmetry.space_group_name_H-M   'P 1'
#
loop_
_entity.id
_entity.type
_entity.pdbx_description
1 polymer ?
#
loop_
_entity_poly.entity_id
_entity_poly.type
_entity_poly.pdbx_seq_one_letter_code
_entity_poly.pdbx_strand_id
1 'polypeptide(L)'
;MSTETQTSPLPLNPMHLPEPPAWLPLAWGWWALIGGLLTLALTTWLIIRWNKKRLAPKKTALRLLARNQRPSEAIELVRQAALCYFPREEIAQLTGKEWYVFLDSQLSTPRFSANYNSWQQALYSKQPISNAEELIKDCSDWVNQALPPKKRRSVTRG
;
A
#
# COMPACT_ATOMS: atom_id res chain seq x y z
N MET A 1 88.21 -55.75 -8.62
CA MET A 1 86.75 -55.92 -8.52
C MET A 1 86.17 -54.76 -7.71
N SER A 2 85.19 -54.11 -8.33
CA SER A 2 84.22 -53.08 -7.93
C SER A 2 84.30 -52.40 -6.55
N THR A 3 84.59 -51.10 -6.57
CA THR A 3 84.19 -50.13 -5.54
C THR A 3 82.72 -49.76 -5.75
N GLU A 4 81.81 -50.26 -4.91
CA GLU A 4 80.41 -49.80 -4.93
C GLU A 4 80.27 -48.51 -4.11
N THR A 5 80.09 -47.40 -4.80
CA THR A 5 79.78 -46.09 -4.24
C THR A 5 78.33 -46.10 -3.72
N GLN A 6 78.14 -46.28 -2.41
CA GLN A 6 76.83 -46.08 -1.78
C GLN A 6 76.40 -44.62 -1.92
N THR A 7 75.53 -44.35 -2.89
CA THR A 7 74.90 -43.04 -3.07
C THR A 7 73.77 -42.93 -2.07
N SER A 8 74.03 -42.28 -0.94
CA SER A 8 72.99 -41.89 0.03
C SER A 8 72.05 -40.86 -0.64
N PRO A 9 70.74 -41.12 -0.77
CA PRO A 9 69.83 -40.13 -1.31
C PRO A 9 69.70 -38.97 -0.31
N LEU A 10 70.00 -37.75 -0.75
CA LEU A 10 69.80 -36.55 0.06
C LEU A 10 68.33 -36.47 0.50
N PRO A 11 68.03 -36.14 1.76
CA PRO A 11 66.66 -35.93 2.19
C PRO A 11 66.15 -34.65 1.52
N LEU A 12 65.31 -34.81 0.50
CA LEU A 12 64.62 -33.72 -0.15
C LEU A 12 63.64 -33.10 0.84
N ASN A 13 63.99 -31.91 1.34
CA ASN A 13 63.14 -31.10 2.19
C ASN A 13 61.86 -30.76 1.38
N PRO A 14 60.65 -31.11 1.84
CA PRO A 14 59.43 -30.76 1.13
C PRO A 14 59.32 -29.22 1.11
N MET A 15 59.40 -28.63 -0.08
CA MET A 15 59.10 -27.22 -0.25
C MET A 15 57.67 -26.96 0.25
N HIS A 16 57.54 -26.28 1.38
CA HIS A 16 56.27 -25.68 1.79
C HIS A 16 55.94 -24.60 0.76
N LEU A 17 55.06 -24.90 -0.18
CA LEU A 17 54.41 -23.87 -0.97
C LEU A 17 53.58 -23.02 0.02
N PRO A 18 53.66 -21.69 -0.03
CA PRO A 18 52.74 -20.86 0.75
C PRO A 18 51.33 -21.23 0.30
N GLU A 19 50.46 -21.54 1.27
CA GLU A 19 49.04 -21.76 0.98
C GLU A 19 48.53 -20.58 0.14
N PRO A 20 47.74 -20.84 -0.92
CA PRO A 20 47.25 -19.79 -1.80
C PRO A 20 46.60 -18.71 -0.94
N PRO A 21 46.83 -17.41 -1.22
CA PRO A 21 46.23 -16.35 -0.42
C PRO A 21 44.73 -16.59 -0.42
N ALA A 22 44.18 -16.92 0.74
CA ALA A 22 42.75 -17.06 0.90
C ALA A 22 42.15 -15.76 0.35
N TRP A 23 41.49 -15.82 -0.81
CA TRP A 23 40.86 -14.69 -1.49
C TRP A 23 39.61 -14.22 -0.74
N LEU A 24 39.75 -14.04 0.56
CA LEU A 24 38.74 -13.57 1.48
C LEU A 24 39.40 -12.45 2.28
N PRO A 25 39.38 -11.26 1.69
CA PRO A 25 38.45 -10.31 2.24
C PRO A 25 37.65 -9.77 1.08
N LEU A 26 36.57 -10.47 0.72
CA LEU A 26 35.48 -9.79 0.02
C LEU A 26 34.99 -8.73 1.00
N ALA A 27 35.62 -7.55 0.93
CA ALA A 27 35.59 -6.53 1.95
C ALA A 27 34.14 -6.31 2.38
N TRP A 28 33.89 -6.24 3.68
CA TRP A 28 32.57 -6.06 4.28
C TRP A 28 31.72 -4.96 3.59
N GLY A 29 32.36 -4.04 2.86
CA GLY A 29 31.72 -3.07 1.97
C GLY A 29 30.86 -3.66 0.83
N TRP A 30 31.19 -4.81 0.25
CA TRP A 30 30.33 -5.46 -0.75
C TRP A 30 29.06 -6.03 -0.12
N TRP A 31 29.18 -6.61 1.08
CA TRP A 31 28.03 -7.04 1.86
C TRP A 31 27.15 -5.87 2.28
N ALA A 32 27.74 -4.72 2.61
CA ALA A 32 26.99 -3.48 2.86
C ALA A 32 26.28 -2.96 1.60
N LEU A 33 26.90 -3.03 0.42
CA LEU A 33 26.27 -2.67 -0.86
C LEU A 33 25.13 -3.62 -1.23
N ILE A 34 25.35 -4.93 -1.12
CA ILE A 34 24.34 -5.96 -1.40
C ILE A 34 23.18 -5.85 -0.40
N GLY A 35 23.48 -5.70 0.89
CA GLY A 35 22.49 -5.48 1.94
C GLY A 35 21.72 -4.18 1.76
N GLY A 36 22.40 -3.09 1.40
CA GLY A 36 21.79 -1.80 1.07
C GLY A 36 20.85 -1.90 -0.13
N LEU A 37 21.26 -2.60 -1.19
CA LEU A 37 20.44 -2.79 -2.38
C LEU A 37 19.21 -3.66 -2.08
N LEU A 38 19.39 -4.76 -1.33
CA LEU A 38 18.30 -5.63 -0.89
C LEU A 38 17.29 -4.90 0.00
N THR A 39 17.77 -4.14 0.99
CA THR A 39 16.90 -3.35 1.88
C THR A 39 16.18 -2.26 1.11
N LEU A 40 16.85 -1.56 0.19
CA LEU A 40 16.22 -0.55 -0.65
C LEU A 40 15.15 -1.17 -1.57
N ALA A 41 15.46 -2.30 -2.20
CA ALA A 41 14.52 -3.04 -3.04
C ALA A 41 13.31 -3.53 -2.24
N LEU A 42 13.54 -4.09 -1.05
CA LEU A 42 12.49 -4.58 -0.16
C LEU A 42 11.59 -3.43 0.32
N THR A 43 12.19 -2.30 0.71
CA THR A 43 11.47 -1.11 1.17
C THR A 43 10.65 -0.52 0.01
N THR A 44 11.24 -0.40 -1.17
CA THR A 44 10.56 0.07 -2.39
C THR A 44 9.41 -0.87 -2.76
N TRP A 45 9.62 -2.18 -2.69
CA TRP A 45 8.59 -3.18 -2.97
C TRP A 45 7.45 -3.14 -1.97
N LEU A 46 7.73 -3.00 -0.67
CA LEU A 46 6.74 -2.82 0.39
C LEU A 46 5.92 -1.54 0.17
N ILE A 47 6.59 -0.42 -0.14
CA ILE A 47 5.92 0.86 -0.44
C ILE A 47 5.04 0.71 -1.68
N ILE A 48 5.53 0.11 -2.75
CA ILE A 48 4.75 -0.12 -3.98
C ILE A 48 3.58 -1.07 -3.71
N ARG A 49 3.76 -2.12 -2.91
CA ARG A 49 2.71 -3.08 -2.55
C ARG A 49 1.64 -2.42 -1.68
N TRP A 50 2.03 -1.60 -0.72
CA TRP A 50 1.11 -0.80 0.08
C TRP A 50 0.40 0.28 -0.76
N ASN A 51 1.09 0.95 -1.66
CA ASN A 51 0.47 1.92 -2.56
C ASN A 51 -0.44 1.27 -3.60
N LYS A 52 -0.06 0.14 -4.21
CA LYS A 52 -0.94 -0.59 -5.15
C LYS A 52 -2.24 -1.02 -4.47
N LYS A 53 -2.17 -1.52 -3.23
CA LYS A 53 -3.36 -1.83 -2.42
C LYS A 53 -4.19 -0.57 -2.12
N ARG A 54 -3.56 0.60 -2.03
CA ARG A 54 -4.22 1.89 -1.78
C ARG A 54 -4.64 2.63 -3.06
N LEU A 55 -4.39 2.15 -4.28
CA LEU A 55 -4.86 2.84 -5.50
C LEU A 55 -5.83 1.98 -6.32
N ALA A 56 -5.76 0.66 -6.19
CA ALA A 56 -6.71 -0.24 -6.83
C ALA A 56 -8.17 -0.02 -6.36
N PRO A 57 -8.48 0.19 -5.07
CA PRO A 57 -9.86 0.34 -4.60
C PRO A 57 -10.52 1.59 -5.17
N LYS A 58 -9.82 2.73 -5.23
CA LYS A 58 -10.34 3.97 -5.85
C LYS A 58 -10.71 3.76 -7.31
N LYS A 59 -9.81 3.18 -8.11
CA LYS A 59 -10.06 2.97 -9.55
C LYS A 59 -11.22 2.00 -9.78
N THR A 60 -11.30 0.94 -8.98
CA THR A 60 -12.41 -0.01 -9.06
C THR A 60 -13.74 0.62 -8.62
N ALA A 61 -13.74 1.37 -7.50
CA ALA A 61 -14.92 2.07 -7.02
C ALA A 61 -15.44 3.08 -8.04
N LEU A 62 -14.58 3.90 -8.65
CA LEU A 62 -15.00 4.83 -9.71
C LEU A 62 -15.57 4.12 -10.93
N ARG A 63 -14.98 2.99 -11.34
CA ARG A 63 -15.50 2.20 -12.47
C ARG A 63 -16.86 1.59 -12.16
N LEU A 64 -17.07 1.12 -10.93
CA LEU A 64 -18.35 0.56 -10.49
C LEU A 64 -19.41 1.67 -10.35
N LEU A 65 -19.04 2.82 -9.78
CA LEU A 65 -19.91 3.99 -9.68
C LEU A 65 -20.37 4.49 -11.05
N ALA A 66 -19.47 4.51 -12.05
CA ALA A 66 -19.83 4.92 -13.41
C ALA A 66 -20.78 3.95 -14.13
N ARG A 67 -20.87 2.69 -13.69
CA ARG A 67 -21.78 1.68 -14.25
C ARG A 67 -23.07 1.53 -13.44
N ASN A 68 -23.07 2.00 -12.20
CA ASN A 68 -24.22 1.88 -11.32
C ASN A 68 -25.27 2.92 -11.62
N GLN A 69 -26.51 2.45 -11.68
CA GLN A 69 -27.70 3.28 -11.86
C GLN A 69 -28.47 3.47 -10.55
N ARG A 70 -28.03 2.82 -9.46
CA ARG A 70 -28.70 2.85 -8.15
C ARG A 70 -27.89 3.65 -7.13
N PRO A 71 -28.49 4.68 -6.49
CA PRO A 71 -27.82 5.47 -5.45
C PRO A 71 -27.48 4.63 -4.22
N SER A 72 -28.28 3.61 -3.88
CA SER A 72 -28.02 2.69 -2.78
C SER A 72 -26.71 1.91 -2.94
N GLU A 73 -26.46 1.39 -4.13
CA GLU A 73 -25.20 0.70 -4.41
C GLU A 73 -24.03 1.68 -4.47
N ALA A 74 -24.26 2.91 -4.97
CA ALA A 74 -23.25 3.95 -5.02
C ALA A 74 -22.73 4.33 -3.62
N ILE A 75 -23.63 4.55 -2.65
CA ILE A 75 -23.23 4.89 -1.29
C ILE A 75 -22.53 3.72 -0.57
N GLU A 76 -22.93 2.48 -0.85
CA GLU A 76 -22.23 1.28 -0.35
C GLU A 76 -20.83 1.15 -0.92
N LEU A 77 -20.62 1.44 -2.21
CA LEU A 77 -19.29 1.49 -2.82
C LEU A 77 -18.41 2.57 -2.18
N VAL A 78 -18.99 3.74 -1.87
CA VAL A 78 -18.29 4.81 -1.12
C VAL A 78 -17.88 4.31 0.27
N ARG A 79 -18.77 3.60 0.98
CA ARG A 79 -18.47 3.02 2.30
C ARG A 79 -17.36 1.97 2.22
N GLN A 80 -17.41 1.07 1.24
CA GLN A 80 -16.35 0.08 0.99
C GLN A 80 -15.02 0.76 0.66
N ALA A 81 -15.05 1.80 -0.18
CA ALA A 81 -13.87 2.59 -0.48
C ALA A 81 -13.33 3.23 0.80
N ALA A 82 -14.15 3.91 1.59
CA ALA A 82 -13.73 4.53 2.85
C ALA A 82 -13.08 3.52 3.81
N LEU A 83 -13.67 2.33 3.99
CA LEU A 83 -13.10 1.24 4.81
C LEU A 83 -11.74 0.75 4.34
N CYS A 84 -11.38 0.95 3.07
CA CYS A 84 -10.06 0.60 2.54
C CYS A 84 -8.98 1.65 2.86
N TYR A 85 -9.38 2.90 3.14
CA TYR A 85 -8.45 4.03 3.31
C TYR A 85 -8.34 4.54 4.75
N PHE A 86 -9.39 4.38 5.55
CA PHE A 86 -9.46 4.81 6.95
C PHE A 86 -9.55 3.58 7.87
N PRO A 87 -9.16 3.73 9.16
CA PRO A 87 -9.28 2.66 10.14
C PRO A 87 -10.74 2.19 10.31
N ARG A 88 -10.92 0.87 10.41
CA ARG A 88 -12.24 0.24 10.45
C ARG A 88 -13.01 0.65 11.70
N GLU A 89 -12.31 0.85 12.81
CA GLU A 89 -12.87 1.21 14.11
C GLU A 89 -13.57 2.58 14.04
N GLU A 90 -13.00 3.52 13.30
CA GLU A 90 -13.57 4.86 13.14
C GLU A 90 -14.78 4.87 12.21
N ILE A 91 -14.75 4.11 11.10
CA ILE A 91 -15.86 4.11 10.12
C ILE A 91 -17.00 3.19 10.54
N ALA A 92 -16.73 2.01 11.07
CA ALA A 92 -17.74 0.99 11.30
C ALA A 92 -18.80 1.42 12.33
N GLN A 93 -18.44 2.32 13.24
CA GLN A 93 -19.36 2.92 14.20
C GLN A 93 -20.24 4.02 13.58
N LEU A 94 -19.86 4.62 12.45
CA LEU A 94 -20.60 5.71 11.82
C LEU A 94 -21.83 5.19 11.08
N THR A 95 -23.01 5.58 11.56
CA THR A 95 -24.28 5.17 10.99
C THR A 95 -25.20 6.36 10.76
N GLY A 96 -26.14 6.21 9.81
CA GLY A 96 -27.14 7.23 9.51
C GLY A 96 -26.53 8.61 9.24
N LYS A 97 -26.90 9.60 10.06
CA LYS A 97 -26.48 10.99 9.90
C LYS A 97 -24.99 11.21 10.12
N GLU A 98 -24.38 10.49 11.06
CA GLU A 98 -22.94 10.62 11.38
C GLU A 98 -22.06 10.21 10.20
N TRP A 99 -22.50 9.20 9.45
CA TRP A 99 -21.84 8.79 8.22
C TRP A 99 -21.78 9.91 7.19
N TYR A 100 -22.89 10.62 6.95
CA TYR A 100 -22.92 11.73 6.00
C TYR A 100 -22.10 12.93 6.47
N VAL A 101 -22.08 13.21 7.78
CA VAL A 101 -21.22 14.25 8.37
C VAL A 101 -19.74 13.91 8.17
N PHE A 102 -19.36 12.64 8.32
CA PHE A 102 -18.01 12.20 8.02
C PHE A 102 -17.66 12.37 6.55
N LEU A 103 -18.56 12.02 5.62
CA LEU A 103 -18.33 12.22 4.19
C LEU A 103 -18.08 13.69 3.88
N ASP A 104 -18.91 14.58 4.42
CA ASP A 104 -18.76 16.03 4.27
C ASP A 104 -17.46 16.56 4.90
N SER A 105 -16.97 15.95 5.98
CA SER A 105 -15.70 16.34 6.61
C SER A 105 -14.46 16.10 5.72
N GLN A 106 -14.60 15.26 4.69
CA GLN A 106 -13.55 14.98 3.70
C GLN A 106 -13.70 15.82 2.44
N LEU A 107 -14.78 16.60 2.32
CA LEU A 107 -15.05 17.53 1.23
C LEU A 107 -14.79 18.97 1.70
N SER A 108 -14.57 19.87 0.74
CA SER A 108 -14.51 21.31 1.05
C SER A 108 -15.89 21.92 1.25
N THR A 109 -16.93 21.32 0.65
CA THR A 109 -18.31 21.77 0.74
C THR A 109 -19.21 20.62 1.16
N PRO A 110 -20.08 20.80 2.18
CA PRO A 110 -20.99 19.76 2.61
C PRO A 110 -22.07 19.54 1.56
N ARG A 111 -22.21 18.30 1.09
CA ARG A 111 -23.22 17.90 0.08
C ARG A 111 -24.10 16.77 0.58
N PHE A 112 -23.54 15.83 1.35
CA PHE A 112 -24.24 14.63 1.79
C PHE A 112 -25.24 14.94 2.90
N SER A 113 -24.86 15.73 3.90
CA SER A 113 -25.75 16.13 5.00
C SER A 113 -26.89 17.03 4.54
N ALA A 114 -26.64 17.91 3.56
CA ALA A 114 -27.66 18.76 2.95
C ALA A 114 -28.72 17.93 2.20
N ASN A 115 -28.29 16.89 1.48
CA ASN A 115 -29.15 15.99 0.71
C ASN A 115 -29.66 14.79 1.52
N TYR A 116 -29.69 14.87 2.86
CA TYR A 116 -30.08 13.76 3.73
C TYR A 116 -31.47 13.19 3.42
N ASN A 117 -32.47 14.06 3.20
CA ASN A 117 -33.83 13.62 2.87
C ASN A 117 -33.89 12.87 1.54
N SER A 118 -33.15 13.35 0.53
CA SER A 118 -33.03 12.69 -0.77
C SER A 118 -32.37 11.32 -0.63
N TRP A 119 -31.35 11.19 0.22
CA TRP A 119 -30.72 9.90 0.55
C TRP A 119 -31.68 8.95 1.28
N GLN A 120 -32.45 9.43 2.25
CA GLN A 120 -33.45 8.61 2.94
C GLN A 120 -34.49 8.07 1.96
N GLN A 121 -34.98 8.91 1.05
CA GLN A 121 -35.91 8.48 0.00
C GLN A 121 -35.23 7.48 -0.96
N ALA A 122 -34.01 7.76 -1.40
CA ALA A 122 -33.25 6.89 -2.30
C ALA A 122 -32.96 5.49 -1.71
N LEU A 123 -32.78 5.40 -0.39
CA LEU A 123 -32.43 4.16 0.31
C LEU A 123 -33.64 3.36 0.79
N TYR A 124 -34.69 4.04 1.23
CA TYR A 124 -35.83 3.40 1.88
C TYR A 124 -37.13 3.43 1.05
N SER A 125 -37.22 4.27 0.02
CA SER A 125 -38.40 4.32 -0.85
C SER A 125 -38.18 3.49 -2.11
N LYS A 126 -39.23 2.76 -2.53
CA LYS A 126 -39.23 2.01 -3.80
C LYS A 126 -39.49 2.87 -5.03
N GLN A 127 -39.72 4.18 -4.84
CA GLN A 127 -40.06 5.09 -5.91
C GLN A 127 -38.78 5.66 -6.56
N PRO A 128 -38.76 5.81 -7.90
CA PRO A 128 -37.65 6.46 -8.58
C PRO A 128 -37.61 7.93 -8.16
N ILE A 129 -36.48 8.34 -7.58
CA ILE A 129 -36.20 9.73 -7.23
C ILE A 129 -35.62 10.46 -8.45
N SER A 130 -36.08 11.69 -8.70
CA SER A 130 -35.62 12.50 -9.84
C SER A 130 -34.12 12.87 -9.77
N ASN A 131 -33.54 12.89 -8.57
CA ASN A 131 -32.16 13.31 -8.34
C ASN A 131 -31.20 12.11 -8.14
N ALA A 132 -31.57 10.92 -8.62
CA ALA A 132 -30.73 9.71 -8.47
C ALA A 132 -29.34 9.91 -9.09
N GLU A 133 -29.27 10.51 -10.27
CA GLU A 133 -28.02 10.75 -10.99
C GLU A 133 -27.10 11.73 -10.25
N GLU A 134 -27.66 12.77 -9.63
CA GLU A 134 -26.93 13.76 -8.85
C GLU A 134 -26.31 13.13 -7.59
N LEU A 135 -27.05 12.26 -6.90
CA LEU A 135 -26.54 11.53 -5.73
C LEU A 135 -25.41 10.56 -6.10
N ILE A 136 -25.51 9.88 -7.24
CA ILE A 136 -24.44 9.00 -7.76
C ILE A 136 -23.21 9.82 -8.13
N LYS A 137 -23.42 11.01 -8.73
CA LYS A 137 -22.34 11.93 -9.06
C LYS A 137 -21.61 12.41 -7.81
N ASP A 138 -22.33 12.78 -6.76
CA ASP A 138 -21.75 13.16 -5.47
C ASP A 138 -20.88 12.05 -4.86
N CYS A 139 -21.30 10.79 -4.97
CA CYS A 139 -20.49 9.63 -4.58
C CYS A 139 -19.18 9.54 -5.39
N SER A 140 -19.25 9.75 -6.70
CA SER A 140 -18.08 9.73 -7.58
C SER A 140 -17.12 10.88 -7.30
N ASP A 141 -17.65 12.09 -7.06
CA ASP A 141 -16.89 13.28 -6.69
C ASP A 141 -16.18 13.08 -5.36
N TRP A 142 -16.88 12.50 -4.37
CA TRP A 142 -16.29 12.17 -3.08
C TRP A 142 -15.12 11.19 -3.22
N VAL A 143 -15.29 10.08 -3.95
CA VAL A 143 -14.20 9.10 -4.17
C VAL A 143 -13.01 9.75 -4.89
N ASN A 144 -13.26 10.75 -5.75
CA ASN A 144 -12.20 11.49 -6.42
C ASN A 144 -11.45 12.46 -5.50
N GLN A 145 -12.17 13.19 -4.65
CA GLN A 145 -11.63 14.27 -3.82
C GLN A 145 -11.12 13.80 -2.45
N ALA A 146 -11.87 12.92 -1.77
CA ALA A 146 -11.56 12.43 -0.43
C ALA A 146 -10.43 11.39 -0.40
N LEU A 147 -10.22 10.67 -1.51
CA LEU A 147 -9.26 9.56 -1.59
C LEU A 147 -8.14 9.85 -2.59
N PRO A 148 -6.86 9.56 -2.27
CA PRO A 148 -6.36 9.06 -1.00
C PRO A 148 -6.36 10.16 0.08
N PRO A 149 -6.71 9.84 1.34
CA PRO A 149 -6.70 10.82 2.42
C PRO A 149 -5.29 11.36 2.58
N LYS A 150 -5.13 12.66 2.36
CA LYS A 150 -3.86 13.35 2.60
C LYS A 150 -3.58 13.18 4.09
N LYS A 151 -2.49 12.47 4.43
CA LYS A 151 -2.07 12.15 5.80
C LYS A 151 -2.33 13.39 6.67
N ARG A 152 -3.38 13.39 7.50
CA ARG A 152 -3.60 14.47 8.45
C ARG A 152 -2.34 14.45 9.30
N ARG A 153 -1.50 15.48 9.20
CA ARG A 153 -0.43 15.71 10.17
C ARG A 153 -1.17 15.74 11.50
N SER A 154 -0.99 14.70 12.31
CA SER A 154 -1.39 14.71 13.70
C SER A 154 -0.71 15.93 14.28
N VAL A 155 -1.46 17.01 14.45
CA VAL A 155 -1.03 18.10 15.31
C VAL A 155 -1.00 17.46 16.68
N THR A 156 0.20 17.03 17.07
CA THR A 156 0.55 16.69 18.45
C THR A 156 0.08 17.86 19.30
N ARG A 157 -1.06 17.70 19.96
CA ARG A 157 -1.54 18.68 20.92
C ARG A 157 -0.75 18.46 22.22
N GLY A 158 -0.02 19.52 22.56
CA GLY A 158 0.53 19.95 23.86
C GLY A 158 0.50 18.99 25.02
#